data_AF-A0A286IAW3-F1
#
_entry.id   AF-A0A286IAW3-F1
#
_cell.length_a   1.000
_cell.length_b   1.000
_cell.length_c   1.000
_cell.angle_alpha   90.00
_cell.angle_beta   90.00
_cell.angle_gamma   90.00
#
_symmetry.space_group_name_H-M   'P 1'
#
loop_
_entity.id
_entity.type
_entity.pdbx_description
1 polymer ?
#
loop_
_entity_poly.entity_id
_entity_poly.type
_entity_poly.pdbx_seq_one_letter_code
_entity_poly.pdbx_strand_id
1 'polypeptide(L)'
;MKVFLALWVMPIILLGSWYGLSYYDISFGYRILTRELHDLVFEIYGNLLGIPPETIPPLVLKAIIFDTFLVVGLIIIKRRRKQIWAAIRRMFGWSDNADEPIPASAQADSEFSRSA
;
A
#
# COMPACT_ATOMS: atom_id res chain seq x y z
N MET A 1 9.30 5.09 -11.04
CA MET A 1 9.08 5.08 -9.57
C MET A 1 9.06 6.51 -9.06
N LYS A 2 10.13 7.30 -9.31
CA LYS A 2 10.24 8.70 -8.87
C LYS A 2 9.03 9.57 -9.20
N VAL A 3 8.52 9.52 -10.43
CA VAL A 3 7.32 10.29 -10.84
C VAL A 3 6.07 9.85 -10.06
N PHE A 4 5.86 8.55 -9.86
CA PHE A 4 4.76 8.03 -9.05
C PHE A 4 4.82 8.54 -7.61
N LEU A 5 6.00 8.48 -6.98
CA LEU A 5 6.18 9.02 -5.63
C LEU A 5 5.99 10.55 -5.59
N ALA A 6 6.49 11.28 -6.58
CA ALA A 6 6.35 12.73 -6.64
C ALA A 6 4.88 13.14 -6.78
N LEU A 7 4.13 12.48 -7.66
CA LEU A 7 2.68 12.69 -7.82
C LEU A 7 1.89 12.27 -6.59
N TRP A 8 2.35 11.27 -5.84
CA TRP A 8 1.72 10.80 -4.62
C TRP A 8 1.98 11.73 -3.41
N VAL A 9 3.22 12.21 -3.23
CA VAL A 9 3.60 13.12 -2.15
C VAL A 9 2.99 14.52 -2.35
N MET A 10 2.88 14.97 -3.60
CA MET A 10 2.34 16.29 -3.95
C MET A 10 1.02 16.66 -3.24
N PRO A 11 -0.07 15.87 -3.36
CA PRO A 11 -1.33 16.19 -2.70
C PRO A 11 -1.23 16.17 -1.17
N ILE A 12 -0.38 15.31 -0.59
CA ILE A 12 -0.15 15.24 0.85
C ILE A 12 0.54 16.52 1.35
N ILE A 13 1.59 16.97 0.66
CA ILE A 13 2.28 18.21 1.03
C ILE A 13 1.35 19.40 0.83
N LEU A 14 0.57 19.45 -0.24
CA LEU A 14 -0.36 20.54 -0.51
C LEU A 14 -1.40 20.67 0.60
N LEU A 15 -2.07 19.56 0.96
CA LEU A 15 -3.04 19.53 2.05
C LEU A 15 -2.40 19.81 3.41
N GLY A 16 -1.25 19.21 3.71
CA GLY A 16 -0.53 19.39 4.97
C GLY A 16 -0.03 20.83 5.15
N SER A 17 0.48 21.44 4.07
CA SER A 17 0.91 22.84 4.07
C SER A 17 -0.27 23.77 4.27
N TRP A 18 -1.36 23.57 3.53
CA TRP A 18 -2.57 24.36 3.70
C TRP A 18 -3.14 24.26 5.12
N TYR A 19 -3.28 23.03 5.64
CA TYR A 19 -3.76 22.77 6.99
C TYR A 19 -2.86 23.44 8.03
N GLY A 20 -1.54 23.27 7.93
CA GLY A 20 -0.58 23.83 8.86
C GLY A 20 -0.56 25.36 8.83
N LEU A 21 -0.45 25.96 7.65
CA LEU A 21 -0.44 27.42 7.51
C LEU A 21 -1.72 28.04 8.08
N SER A 22 -2.88 27.46 7.75
CA SER A 22 -4.15 27.96 8.22
C SER A 22 -4.37 27.75 9.72
N TYR A 23 -3.94 26.62 10.26
CA TYR A 23 -3.99 26.36 11.70
C TYR A 23 -3.16 27.35 12.52
N TYR A 24 -2.00 27.77 12.00
CA TYR A 24 -1.14 28.80 12.61
C TYR A 24 -1.52 30.25 12.21
N ASP A 25 -2.64 30.43 11.50
CA ASP A 25 -3.15 31.73 11.02
C ASP A 25 -2.15 32.50 10.12
N ILE A 26 -1.31 31.77 9.39
CA ILE A 26 -0.34 32.32 8.44
C ILE A 26 -1.03 32.58 7.11
N SER A 27 -1.76 33.69 7.05
CA SER A 27 -2.68 33.94 5.93
C SER A 27 -2.08 34.69 4.74
N PHE A 28 -0.96 35.40 4.87
CA PHE A 28 -0.32 36.21 3.78
C PHE A 28 -1.28 37.14 2.99
N GLY A 29 -2.48 37.42 3.51
CA GLY A 29 -3.55 38.14 2.81
C GLY A 29 -4.52 37.25 1.99
N TYR A 30 -4.29 35.94 1.92
CA TYR A 30 -5.19 34.97 1.29
C TYR A 30 -6.24 34.44 2.28
N ARG A 31 -7.52 34.59 1.95
CA ARG A 31 -8.64 34.07 2.76
C ARG A 31 -8.62 32.56 2.94
N ILE A 32 -8.12 31.80 1.96
CA ILE A 32 -8.04 30.34 2.05
C ILE A 32 -7.11 29.85 3.14
N LEU A 33 -6.19 30.70 3.60
CA LEU A 33 -5.21 30.40 4.63
C LEU A 33 -5.61 30.98 5.99
N THR A 34 -6.77 31.61 6.14
CA THR A 34 -7.22 32.08 7.46
C THR A 34 -7.80 30.91 8.25
N ARG A 35 -7.74 31.02 9.58
CA ARG A 35 -8.35 30.03 10.46
C ARG A 35 -9.87 29.96 10.31
N GLU A 36 -10.52 31.11 10.14
CA GLU A 36 -11.98 31.20 9.96
C GLU A 36 -12.48 30.38 8.78
N LEU A 37 -11.82 30.47 7.62
CA LEU A 37 -12.24 29.69 6.45
C LEU A 37 -11.95 28.21 6.63
N HIS A 38 -10.85 27.86 7.29
CA HIS A 38 -10.52 26.48 7.60
C HIS A 38 -11.56 25.83 8.50
N ASP A 39 -11.95 26.52 9.58
CA ASP A 39 -13.00 26.05 10.47
C ASP A 39 -14.32 25.88 9.72
N LEU A 40 -14.69 26.86 8.87
CA LEU A 40 -15.89 26.78 8.02
C LEU A 40 -15.85 25.58 7.06
N VAL A 41 -14.71 25.32 6.43
CA VAL A 41 -14.54 24.18 5.52
C VAL A 41 -14.73 22.86 6.26
N PHE A 42 -14.13 22.72 7.46
CA PHE A 42 -14.32 21.52 8.26
C PHE A 42 -15.75 21.36 8.76
N GLU A 43 -16.43 22.44 9.13
CA GLU A 43 -17.85 22.42 9.51
C GLU A 43 -18.73 21.92 8.36
N ILE A 44 -18.53 22.44 7.15
CA ILE A 44 -19.27 22.00 5.95
C ILE A 44 -19.04 20.50 5.70
N TYR A 45 -17.78 20.05 5.76
CA TYR A 45 -17.48 18.63 5.56
C TYR A 45 -17.98 17.74 6.69
N GLY A 46 -17.95 18.21 7.94
CA GLY A 46 -18.48 17.49 9.10
C GLY A 46 -19.98 17.27 8.96
N ASN A 47 -20.71 18.34 8.63
CA ASN A 47 -22.13 18.28 8.36
C ASN A 47 -22.47 17.37 7.17
N LEU A 48 -21.68 17.41 6.09
CA LEU A 48 -21.88 16.54 4.93
C LEU A 48 -21.64 15.06 5.24
N LEU A 49 -20.63 14.76 6.05
CA LEU A 49 -20.24 13.40 6.44
C LEU A 49 -21.03 12.87 7.64
N GLY A 50 -21.77 13.72 8.34
CA GLY A 50 -22.49 13.37 9.56
C GLY A 50 -21.55 13.07 10.74
N ILE A 51 -20.36 13.66 10.75
CA ILE A 51 -19.35 13.48 11.83
C ILE A 51 -18.90 14.84 12.37
N PRO A 52 -18.41 14.91 13.62
CA PRO A 52 -17.91 16.17 14.16
C PRO A 52 -16.70 16.68 13.37
N PRO A 53 -16.61 17.98 13.05
CA PRO A 53 -15.55 18.56 12.22
C PRO A 53 -14.15 18.32 12.79
N GLU A 54 -14.01 18.31 14.12
CA GLU A 54 -12.76 18.05 14.84
C GLU A 54 -12.22 16.62 14.64
N THR A 55 -13.06 15.69 14.17
CA THR A 55 -12.64 14.32 13.86
C THR A 55 -12.05 14.17 12.47
N ILE A 56 -12.27 15.13 11.57
CA ILE A 56 -11.83 15.06 10.19
C ILE A 56 -10.29 15.11 10.09
N PRO A 57 -9.58 16.09 10.70
CA PRO A 57 -8.12 16.13 10.63
C PRO A 57 -7.42 14.85 11.13
N PRO A 58 -7.76 14.27 12.30
CA PRO A 58 -7.13 13.03 12.73
C PRO A 58 -7.49 11.82 11.86
N LEU A 59 -8.68 11.78 11.22
CA LEU A 59 -9.02 10.74 10.25
C LEU A 59 -8.17 10.84 8.98
N VAL A 60 -7.99 12.05 8.45
CA VAL A 60 -7.13 12.30 7.28
C VAL A 60 -5.68 11.91 7.60
N LEU A 61 -5.19 12.25 8.79
CA LEU A 61 -3.84 11.87 9.23
C LEU A 61 -3.67 10.34 9.28
N LYS A 62 -4.66 9.61 9.85
CA LYS A 62 -4.65 8.14 9.87
C LYS A 62 -4.64 7.55 8.45
N ALA A 63 -5.41 8.13 7.54
CA ALA A 63 -5.43 7.71 6.14
C ALA A 63 -4.06 7.91 5.46
N ILE A 64 -3.41 9.07 5.67
CA ILE A 64 -2.07 9.35 5.14
C ILE A 64 -1.04 8.34 5.68
N ILE A 65 -1.07 8.03 6.98
CA ILE A 65 -0.14 7.05 7.58
C ILE A 65 -0.34 5.67 6.95
N PHE A 66 -1.60 5.22 6.85
CA PHE A 66 -1.93 3.93 6.25
C PHE A 66 -1.51 3.85 4.78
N ASP A 67 -1.78 4.89 4.00
CA ASP A 67 -1.42 4.97 2.59
C ASP A 67 0.11 5.02 2.40
N THR A 68 0.83 5.75 3.26
CA THR A 68 2.31 5.75 3.28
C THR A 68 2.85 4.34 3.51
N PHE A 69 2.25 3.61 4.45
CA PHE A 69 2.62 2.22 4.73
C PHE A 69 2.40 1.33 3.50
N LEU A 70 1.27 1.48 2.80
CA LEU A 70 0.99 0.74 1.56
C LEU A 70 1.99 1.08 0.45
N VAL A 71 2.29 2.36 0.23
CA VAL A 71 3.25 2.80 -0.79
C VAL A 71 4.64 2.26 -0.50
N VAL A 72 5.11 2.34 0.74
CA VAL A 72 6.41 1.78 1.15
C VAL A 72 6.41 0.25 0.98
N GLY A 73 5.36 -0.43 1.42
CA GLY A 73 5.20 -1.88 1.23
C GLY A 73 5.27 -2.29 -0.25
N LEU A 74 4.55 -1.57 -1.12
CA LEU A 74 4.57 -1.78 -2.56
C LEU A 74 5.96 -1.56 -3.16
N ILE A 75 6.67 -0.52 -2.73
CA ILE A 75 8.04 -0.23 -3.20
C ILE A 75 8.99 -1.35 -2.77
N ILE A 76 8.92 -1.81 -1.52
CA ILE A 76 9.75 -2.90 -1.00
C ILE A 76 9.48 -4.18 -1.79
N ILE A 77 8.20 -4.54 -1.98
CA ILE A 77 7.80 -5.70 -2.78
C ILE A 77 8.36 -5.57 -4.18
N LYS A 78 8.13 -4.44 -4.86
CA LYS A 78 8.58 -4.21 -6.23
C LYS A 78 10.11 -4.28 -6.38
N ARG A 79 10.87 -3.82 -5.39
CA ARG A 79 12.34 -3.85 -5.37
C ARG A 79 12.90 -5.23 -5.04
N ARG A 80 12.25 -5.98 -4.16
CA ARG A 80 12.69 -7.32 -3.71
C ARG A 80 11.87 -8.46 -4.32
N ARG A 81 11.16 -8.25 -5.44
CA ARG A 81 10.26 -9.26 -6.03
C ARG A 81 10.90 -10.64 -6.17
N LYS A 82 12.14 -10.72 -6.65
CA LYS A 82 12.85 -12.01 -6.81
C LYS A 82 13.12 -12.71 -5.47
N GLN A 83 13.52 -11.98 -4.44
CA GLN A 83 13.80 -12.52 -3.10
C GLN A 83 12.50 -12.93 -2.39
N ILE A 84 11.45 -12.12 -2.53
CA ILE A 84 10.13 -12.38 -1.94
C ILE A 84 9.49 -13.60 -2.62
N TRP A 85 9.54 -13.69 -3.95
CA TRP A 85 9.05 -14.88 -4.67
C TRP A 85 9.84 -16.14 -4.33
N ALA A 86 11.16 -16.04 -4.17
CA ALA A 86 11.97 -17.17 -3.72
C ALA A 86 11.64 -17.59 -2.28
N ALA A 87 11.40 -16.63 -1.37
CA ALA A 87 10.99 -16.90 0.00
C ALA A 87 9.57 -17.49 0.08
N ILE A 88 8.63 -16.97 -0.73
CA ILE A 88 7.28 -17.50 -0.85
C ILE A 88 7.32 -18.92 -1.39
N ARG A 89 8.08 -19.19 -2.47
CA ARG A 89 8.21 -20.56 -3.03
C ARG A 89 8.78 -21.56 -2.03
N ARG A 90 9.70 -21.11 -1.16
CA ARG A 90 10.25 -21.92 -0.05
C ARG A 90 9.24 -22.15 1.08
N MET A 91 8.46 -21.13 1.44
CA MET A 91 7.44 -21.25 2.50
C MET A 91 6.20 -22.03 2.05
N PHE A 92 5.77 -21.86 0.80
CA PHE A 92 4.59 -22.53 0.26
C PHE A 92 4.86 -23.98 -0.15
N GLY A 93 6.07 -24.50 0.08
CA GLY A 93 6.42 -25.89 -0.14
C GLY A 93 5.86 -26.40 -1.46
N TRP A 94 6.08 -25.67 -2.56
CA TRP A 94 5.80 -26.23 -3.88
C TRP A 94 6.82 -27.34 -4.07
N SER A 95 6.44 -28.52 -3.60
CA SER A 95 7.19 -29.75 -3.72
C SER A 95 7.30 -30.01 -5.20
N ASP A 96 8.51 -29.83 -5.72
CA ASP A 96 8.96 -30.31 -7.02
C ASP A 96 9.02 -31.85 -7.03
N ASN A 97 8.03 -32.52 -6.42
CA ASN A 97 7.89 -33.97 -6.44
C ASN A 97 7.38 -34.47 -7.81
N ALA A 98 7.28 -33.58 -8.82
CA ALA A 98 6.96 -33.95 -10.19
C ALA A 98 8.21 -34.43 -10.98
N ASP A 99 9.42 -34.22 -10.44
CA ASP A 99 10.69 -34.60 -11.07
C ASP A 99 11.43 -35.71 -10.30
N GLU A 100 10.75 -36.53 -9.49
CA GLU A 100 11.33 -37.83 -9.13
C GLU A 100 11.28 -38.73 -10.37
N PRO A 101 12.41 -39.06 -11.02
CA PRO A 101 12.40 -40.04 -12.08
C PRO A 101 11.88 -41.34 -11.49
N ILE A 102 10.83 -41.89 -12.10
CA ILE A 102 10.32 -43.22 -11.76
C ILE A 102 11.53 -44.14 -11.68
N PRO A 103 11.80 -44.78 -10.52
CA PRO A 103 12.96 -45.65 -10.38
C PRO A 103 12.90 -46.70 -11.47
N ALA A 104 13.98 -46.83 -12.25
CA ALA A 104 14.05 -47.70 -13.43
C ALA A 104 13.66 -49.16 -13.13
N SER A 105 13.70 -49.58 -11.87
CA SER A 105 13.19 -50.88 -11.41
C SER A 105 11.69 -51.06 -11.62
N ALA A 106 10.86 -50.01 -11.52
CA ALA A 106 9.42 -50.10 -11.71
C ALA A 106 9.00 -50.29 -13.17
N GLN A 107 9.84 -49.86 -14.13
CA GLN A 107 9.60 -50.08 -15.56
C GLN A 107 9.97 -51.51 -15.98
N ALA A 108 11.08 -52.04 -15.46
CA ALA A 108 11.57 -53.38 -15.78
C ALA A 108 10.58 -54.50 -15.38
N ASP A 109 9.93 -54.38 -14.23
CA ASP A 109 8.96 -55.37 -13.76
C ASP A 109 7.67 -55.39 -14.61
N SER A 110 7.32 -54.26 -15.22
CA SER A 110 6.13 -54.13 -16.07
C SER A 110 6.30 -54.71 -17.48
N GLU A 111 7.52 -54.71 -18.02
CA GLU A 111 7.84 -55.33 -19.31
C GLU A 111 7.93 -56.86 -19.20
N PHE A 112 8.44 -57.38 -18.08
CA PHE A 112 8.52 -58.82 -17.84
C PHE A 112 7.14 -59.46 -17.64
N SER A 113 6.18 -58.76 -17.01
CA SER A 113 4.79 -59.25 -16.88
C SER A 113 3.96 -59.18 -18.16
N ARG A 114 4.34 -58.38 -19.15
CA ARG A 114 3.64 -58.29 -20.45
C ARG A 114 4.12 -59.32 -21.48
N SER A 115 5.20 -60.02 -21.18
CA SER A 115 5.86 -60.96 -22.10
C SER A 115 5.78 -62.44 -21.65
N ALA A 116 5.05 -62.73 -20.57
CA ALA A 116 4.68 -64.08 -20.12
C ALA A 116 3.22 -64.39 -20.45
#